data_AF-A0A929SPN3-F1
#
_entry.id   AF-A0A929SPN3-F1
#
_cell.length_a   1.000
_cell.length_b   1.000
_cell.length_c   1.000
_cell.angle_alpha   90.00
_cell.angle_beta   90.00
_cell.angle_gamma   90.00
#
_symmetry.space_group_name_H-M   'P 1'
#
loop_
_entity.id
_entity.type
_entity.pdbx_description
1 polymer ?
#
loop_
_entity_poly.entity_id
_entity_poly.type
_entity_poly.pdbx_seq_one_letter_code
_entity_poly.pdbx_strand_id
1 'polypeptide(L)'
;MIQSYKKILEIESFIVLKMEEDKKRLSKLREALHQEKQLVTTVLIKYLKHELNQEYFKYRVMDIDNNIADILVNKNSNIFKKYIAEKDFVAFNLESLIDNRMFKNEDEIIITDMNFDDKQINLGYLCDSLNYNNLSYSETLKDKLSVFLDFTIKRSIKNNIK
;
A
#
# COMPACT_ATOMS: atom_id res chain seq x y z
N MET A 1 -4.29 11.66 54.01
CA MET A 1 -4.00 10.78 52.86
C MET A 1 -2.60 10.19 53.06
N ILE A 2 -2.41 8.88 52.87
CA ILE A 2 -1.11 8.21 53.07
C ILE A 2 -0.11 8.71 52.01
N GLN A 3 1.09 9.15 52.42
CA GLN A 3 2.09 9.73 51.50
C GLN A 3 2.49 8.77 50.38
N SER A 4 2.66 7.49 50.69
CA SER A 4 2.95 6.44 49.70
C SER A 4 1.85 6.32 48.64
N TYR A 5 0.58 6.49 49.03
CA TYR A 5 -0.55 6.47 48.10
C TYR A 5 -0.53 7.69 47.16
N LYS A 6 -0.23 8.89 47.68
CA LYS A 6 -0.05 10.09 46.84
C LYS A 6 1.06 9.89 45.80
N LYS A 7 2.18 9.30 46.21
CA LYS A 7 3.30 9.00 45.30
C LYS A 7 2.93 7.99 44.21
N ILE A 8 2.10 6.99 44.52
CA ILE A 8 1.57 6.05 43.53
C ILE A 8 0.70 6.78 42.50
N LEU A 9 -0.22 7.64 42.95
CA LEU A 9 -1.08 8.41 42.04
C LEU A 9 -0.29 9.38 41.14
N GLU A 10 0.78 9.99 41.67
CA GLU A 10 1.68 10.84 40.88
C GLU A 10 2.40 10.04 39.78
N ILE A 11 2.89 8.84 40.10
CA ILE A 11 3.52 7.94 39.12
C ILE A 11 2.50 7.47 38.07
N GLU A 12 1.30 7.07 38.50
CA GLU A 12 0.22 6.63 37.60
C GLU A 12 -0.15 7.74 36.61
N SER A 13 -0.34 8.96 37.11
CA SER A 13 -0.66 10.12 36.27
C SER A 13 0.44 10.40 35.23
N PHE A 14 1.70 10.30 35.62
CA PHE A 14 2.84 10.46 34.70
C PHE A 14 2.86 9.38 33.61
N ILE A 15 2.61 8.12 33.97
CA ILE A 15 2.58 7.00 33.02
C ILE A 15 1.45 7.21 31.99
N VAL A 16 0.24 7.57 32.45
CA VAL A 16 -0.91 7.81 31.56
C VAL A 16 -0.62 8.93 30.56
N LEU A 17 -0.08 10.06 31.03
CA LEU A 17 0.30 11.17 30.14
C LEU A 17 1.29 10.74 29.06
N LYS A 18 2.32 9.98 29.45
CA LYS A 18 3.32 9.47 28.49
C LYS A 18 2.69 8.53 27.45
N MET A 19 1.80 7.64 27.88
CA MET A 19 1.09 6.74 26.97
C MET A 19 0.21 7.50 25.97
N GLU A 20 -0.46 8.58 26.40
CA GLU A 20 -1.25 9.42 25.51
C GLU A 20 -0.39 10.14 24.47
N GLU A 21 0.77 10.68 24.89
CA GLU A 21 1.74 11.29 23.98
C GLU A 21 2.27 10.29 22.95
N ASP A 22 2.65 9.09 23.39
CA ASP A 22 3.17 8.05 22.52
C ASP A 22 2.09 7.55 21.55
N LYS A 23 0.83 7.44 21.98
CA LYS A 23 -0.30 7.12 21.10
C LYS A 23 -0.51 8.19 20.03
N LYS A 24 -0.42 9.47 20.39
CA LYS A 24 -0.51 10.59 19.43
C LYS A 24 0.64 10.56 18.43
N ARG A 25 1.87 10.31 18.89
CA ARG A 25 3.05 10.15 18.00
C ARG A 25 2.89 8.99 17.04
N LEU A 26 2.41 7.84 17.53
CA LEU A 26 2.15 6.67 16.69
C LEU A 26 1.08 6.95 15.62
N SER A 27 0.01 7.67 15.96
CA SER A 27 -1.01 8.07 14.99
C SER A 27 -0.41 8.88 13.84
N LYS A 28 0.40 9.91 14.15
CA LYS A 28 1.09 10.73 13.14
C LYS A 28 2.04 9.92 12.25
N LEU A 29 2.70 8.92 12.82
CA LEU A 29 3.56 8.01 12.05
C LEU A 29 2.74 7.13 11.11
N ARG A 30 1.60 6.62 11.55
CA ARG A 30 0.70 5.81 10.70
C ARG A 30 0.09 6.62 9.57
N GLU A 31 -0.23 7.89 9.80
CA GLU A 31 -0.68 8.81 8.75
C GLU A 31 0.35 8.93 7.61
N ALA A 32 1.64 8.67 7.86
CA ALA A 32 2.64 8.68 6.79
C ALA A 32 2.45 7.57 5.74
N LEU A 33 1.74 6.49 6.09
CA LEU A 33 1.40 5.39 5.17
C LEU A 33 0.20 5.70 4.29
N HIS A 34 -0.56 6.75 4.62
CA HIS A 34 -1.73 7.18 3.85
C HIS A 34 -1.36 8.43 3.07
N GLN A 35 -1.25 8.31 1.75
CA GLN A 35 -0.76 9.38 0.88
C GLN A 35 -1.78 9.73 -0.20
N GLU A 36 -1.65 10.92 -0.79
CA GLU A 36 -2.52 11.37 -1.88
C GLU A 36 -2.36 10.42 -3.09
N LYS A 37 -3.43 9.69 -3.40
CA LYS A 37 -3.41 8.57 -4.36
C LYS A 37 -2.98 9.04 -5.76
N GLN A 38 -3.52 10.15 -6.26
CA GLN A 38 -3.23 10.61 -7.60
C GLN A 38 -1.75 10.93 -7.79
N LEU A 39 -1.14 11.65 -6.84
CA LEU A 39 0.28 11.97 -6.84
C LEU A 39 1.13 10.70 -6.80
N VAL A 40 0.92 9.83 -5.79
CA VAL A 40 1.74 8.61 -5.61
C VAL A 40 1.68 7.74 -6.85
N THR A 41 0.48 7.43 -7.35
CA THR A 41 0.32 6.57 -8.52
C THR A 41 0.95 7.20 -9.77
N THR A 42 0.87 8.52 -9.94
CA THR A 42 1.48 9.22 -11.09
C THR A 42 3.00 9.18 -11.03
N VAL A 43 3.60 9.39 -9.85
CA VAL A 43 5.05 9.28 -9.67
C VAL A 43 5.50 7.83 -9.86
N LEU A 44 4.74 6.85 -9.33
CA LEU A 44 5.03 5.44 -9.50
C LEU A 44 5.07 5.03 -10.99
N ILE A 45 4.07 5.41 -11.79
CA ILE A 45 4.06 5.10 -13.24
C ILE A 45 5.30 5.69 -13.93
N LYS A 46 5.67 6.94 -13.62
CA LYS A 46 6.87 7.58 -14.19
C LYS A 46 8.15 6.86 -13.77
N TYR A 47 8.23 6.47 -12.51
CA TYR A 47 9.36 5.73 -11.95
C TYR A 47 9.52 4.36 -12.63
N LEU A 48 8.45 3.57 -12.74
CA LEU A 48 8.49 2.26 -13.40
C LEU A 48 8.85 2.37 -14.89
N LYS A 49 8.36 3.40 -15.58
CA LYS A 49 8.77 3.68 -16.96
C LYS A 49 10.27 3.96 -17.08
N HIS A 50 10.84 4.71 -16.14
CA HIS A 50 12.27 5.01 -16.13
C HIS A 50 13.12 3.78 -15.79
N GLU A 51 12.75 3.06 -14.72
CA GLU A 51 13.57 1.98 -14.17
C GLU A 51 13.44 0.64 -14.92
N LEU A 52 12.26 0.35 -15.46
CA LEU A 52 11.94 -0.94 -16.08
C LEU A 52 11.66 -0.83 -17.58
N ASN A 53 11.60 0.40 -18.13
CA ASN A 53 11.13 0.64 -19.50
C ASN A 53 9.74 0.05 -19.78
N GLN A 54 8.88 0.00 -18.76
CA GLN A 54 7.52 -0.53 -18.84
C GLN A 54 6.51 0.61 -18.73
N GLU A 55 5.54 0.64 -19.64
CA GLU A 55 4.47 1.62 -19.59
C GLU A 55 3.23 1.03 -18.91
N TYR A 56 2.85 1.64 -17.79
CA TYR A 56 1.64 1.29 -17.04
C TYR A 56 0.55 2.35 -17.21
N PHE A 57 -0.71 1.94 -17.19
CA PHE A 57 -1.87 2.82 -17.09
C PHE A 57 -2.76 2.40 -15.92
N LYS A 58 -3.56 3.34 -15.41
CA LYS A 58 -4.48 3.10 -14.29
C LYS A 58 -5.73 2.41 -14.81
N TYR A 59 -6.22 1.42 -14.07
CA TYR A 59 -7.51 0.78 -14.30
C TYR A 59 -8.16 0.48 -12.95
N ARG A 60 -9.49 0.46 -12.91
CA ARG A 60 -10.28 0.11 -11.73
C ARG A 60 -11.19 -1.05 -12.07
N VAL A 61 -11.21 -2.06 -11.22
CA VAL A 61 -11.98 -3.29 -11.45
C VAL A 61 -12.52 -3.83 -10.13
N MET A 62 -13.68 -4.49 -10.21
CA MET A 62 -14.29 -5.18 -9.09
C MET A 62 -14.21 -6.71 -9.28
N ASP A 63 -13.97 -7.46 -8.21
CA ASP A 63 -13.99 -8.93 -8.25
C ASP A 63 -15.28 -9.57 -7.75
N ILE A 64 -15.48 -10.86 -8.07
CA ILE A 64 -15.52 -11.89 -7.05
C ILE A 64 -16.38 -11.61 -5.81
N ASP A 65 -15.65 -11.07 -4.83
CA ASP A 65 -16.05 -10.87 -3.46
C ASP A 65 -16.51 -9.41 -3.23
N ASN A 66 -16.75 -8.67 -4.32
CA ASN A 66 -17.03 -7.23 -4.40
C ASN A 66 -15.88 -6.35 -3.92
N ASN A 67 -14.64 -6.82 -4.00
CA ASN A 67 -13.49 -5.96 -3.75
C ASN A 67 -13.28 -5.05 -4.96
N ILE A 68 -13.11 -3.75 -4.71
CA ILE A 68 -12.76 -2.77 -5.73
C ILE A 68 -11.26 -2.52 -5.62
N ALA A 69 -10.52 -2.79 -6.69
CA ALA A 69 -9.09 -2.55 -6.74
C ALA A 69 -8.73 -1.47 -7.75
N ASP A 70 -7.80 -0.60 -7.34
CA ASP A 70 -7.07 0.28 -8.25
C ASP A 70 -5.78 -0.43 -8.66
N ILE A 71 -5.67 -0.71 -9.96
CA ILE A 71 -4.55 -1.47 -10.53
C ILE A 71 -3.77 -0.62 -11.53
N LEU A 72 -2.48 -0.91 -11.64
CA LEU A 72 -1.62 -0.46 -12.73
C LEU A 72 -1.41 -1.60 -13.71
N VAL A 73 -1.79 -1.37 -14.95
CA VAL A 73 -1.76 -2.38 -16.01
C VAL A 73 -0.66 -2.04 -16.99
N ASN A 74 0.25 -2.97 -17.21
CA ASN A 74 1.25 -2.89 -18.27
C ASN A 74 0.51 -2.87 -19.62
N LYS A 75 0.83 -1.93 -20.52
CA LYS A 75 0.17 -1.80 -21.83
C LYS A 75 0.16 -3.09 -22.65
N ASN A 76 1.13 -3.96 -22.44
CA ASN A 76 1.25 -5.21 -23.17
C ASN A 76 0.63 -6.43 -22.45
N SER A 77 0.00 -6.22 -21.29
CA SER A 77 -0.54 -7.31 -20.46
C SER A 77 -1.51 -8.22 -21.22
N ASN A 78 -1.18 -9.51 -21.26
CA ASN A 78 -2.03 -10.58 -21.75
C ASN A 78 -3.13 -10.94 -20.74
N ILE A 79 -2.82 -10.93 -19.44
CA ILE A 79 -3.79 -11.17 -18.37
C ILE A 79 -4.91 -10.15 -18.46
N PHE A 80 -4.56 -8.87 -18.58
CA PHE A 80 -5.53 -7.81 -18.71
C PHE A 80 -6.41 -8.02 -19.95
N LYS A 81 -5.81 -8.16 -21.13
CA LYS A 81 -6.55 -8.35 -22.40
C LYS A 81 -7.50 -9.55 -22.35
N LYS A 82 -7.10 -10.65 -21.73
CA LYS A 82 -7.87 -11.90 -21.72
C LYS A 82 -8.93 -11.95 -20.62
N TYR A 83 -8.63 -11.41 -19.45
CA TYR A 83 -9.44 -11.65 -18.26
C TYR A 83 -10.14 -10.41 -17.71
N ILE A 84 -9.65 -9.20 -17.98
CA ILE A 84 -10.09 -7.97 -17.29
C ILE A 84 -10.64 -6.91 -18.26
N ALA A 85 -9.98 -6.71 -19.40
CA ALA A 85 -10.31 -5.66 -20.36
C ALA A 85 -11.80 -5.70 -20.74
N GLU A 86 -12.42 -4.52 -20.79
CA GLU A 86 -13.83 -4.33 -21.16
C GLU A 86 -14.84 -4.96 -20.19
N LYS A 87 -14.38 -5.38 -19.00
CA LYS A 87 -15.24 -5.88 -17.94
C LYS A 87 -15.25 -4.89 -16.78
N ASP A 88 -16.45 -4.63 -16.29
CA ASP A 88 -16.67 -3.91 -15.02
C ASP A 88 -16.40 -4.84 -13.82
N PHE A 89 -16.48 -6.15 -14.04
CA PHE A 89 -16.38 -7.19 -13.02
C PHE A 89 -15.56 -8.39 -13.49
N VAL A 90 -14.73 -8.96 -12.61
CA VAL A 90 -13.97 -10.18 -12.87
C VAL A 90 -14.40 -11.34 -11.97
N ALA A 91 -14.52 -12.53 -12.54
CA ALA A 91 -15.00 -13.74 -11.85
C ALA A 91 -13.90 -14.48 -11.05
N PHE A 92 -12.89 -13.77 -10.56
CA PHE A 92 -11.80 -14.32 -9.76
C PHE A 92 -11.37 -13.27 -8.72
N ASN A 93 -10.89 -13.71 -7.56
CA ASN A 93 -10.40 -12.82 -6.52
C ASN A 93 -9.15 -12.08 -6.99
N LEU A 94 -9.13 -10.74 -6.89
CA LEU A 94 -8.05 -9.93 -7.45
C LEU A 94 -6.69 -10.17 -6.77
N GLU A 95 -6.63 -10.56 -5.50
CA GLU A 95 -5.34 -10.90 -4.86
C GLU A 95 -4.64 -12.08 -5.53
N SER A 96 -5.35 -12.90 -6.31
CA SER A 96 -4.73 -13.94 -7.14
C SER A 96 -3.83 -13.39 -8.25
N LEU A 97 -3.88 -12.07 -8.53
CA LEU A 97 -2.91 -11.40 -9.39
C LEU A 97 -1.60 -11.10 -8.65
N ILE A 98 -1.59 -11.06 -7.32
CA ILE A 98 -0.38 -10.93 -6.50
C ILE A 98 0.17 -12.32 -6.19
N ASP A 99 -0.70 -13.29 -5.96
CA ASP A 99 -0.34 -14.68 -5.66
C ASP A 99 -0.21 -15.56 -6.91
N ASN A 100 0.96 -16.15 -7.12
CA ASN A 100 1.31 -16.96 -8.29
C ASN A 100 0.54 -18.30 -8.40
N ARG A 101 -0.41 -18.57 -7.50
CA ARG A 101 -1.26 -19.78 -7.53
C ARG A 101 -2.17 -19.85 -8.76
N MET A 102 -2.66 -18.71 -9.26
CA MET A 102 -3.63 -18.68 -10.38
C MET A 102 -3.07 -18.00 -11.63
N PHE A 103 -2.37 -16.88 -11.45
CA PHE A 103 -1.82 -16.09 -12.55
C PHE A 103 -0.30 -15.98 -12.44
N LYS A 104 0.38 -16.29 -13.55
CA LYS A 104 1.79 -15.91 -13.72
C LYS A 104 1.87 -14.46 -14.15
N ASN A 105 1.81 -13.57 -13.17
CA ASN A 105 1.68 -12.15 -13.43
C ASN A 105 2.98 -11.49 -13.88
N GLU A 106 4.16 -11.92 -13.41
CA GLU A 106 5.51 -11.49 -13.82
C GLU A 106 5.63 -10.00 -14.23
N ASP A 107 4.89 -9.08 -13.60
CA ASP A 107 4.87 -7.62 -13.83
C ASP A 107 3.82 -7.11 -14.84
N GLU A 108 2.77 -7.87 -15.12
CA GLU A 108 1.70 -7.43 -16.00
C GLU A 108 0.72 -6.48 -15.31
N ILE A 109 0.33 -6.75 -14.06
CA ILE A 109 -0.66 -5.99 -13.32
C ILE A 109 -0.20 -5.79 -11.88
N ILE A 110 -0.12 -4.54 -11.40
CA ILE A 110 0.21 -4.21 -10.02
C ILE A 110 -1.04 -3.74 -9.31
N ILE A 111 -1.42 -4.39 -8.22
CA ILE A 111 -2.50 -3.88 -7.36
C ILE A 111 -1.93 -2.78 -6.48
N THR A 112 -2.38 -1.54 -6.70
CA THR A 112 -1.92 -0.39 -5.93
C THR A 112 -2.78 -0.12 -4.71
N ASP A 113 -4.04 -0.54 -4.76
CA ASP A 113 -4.97 -0.35 -3.65
C ASP A 113 -6.15 -1.32 -3.75
N MET A 114 -6.74 -1.67 -2.61
CA MET A 114 -7.91 -2.54 -2.52
C MET A 114 -8.87 -2.03 -1.43
N ASN A 115 -10.11 -1.75 -1.81
CA ASN A 115 -11.20 -1.32 -0.92
C ASN A 115 -10.95 -0.03 -0.11
N PHE A 116 -10.01 0.81 -0.54
CA PHE A 116 -9.64 2.02 0.19
C PHE A 116 -10.24 3.28 -0.40
N ASP A 117 -10.22 4.38 0.37
CA ASP A 117 -10.71 5.71 -0.03
C ASP A 117 -10.17 6.11 -1.42
N ASP A 118 -11.02 6.70 -2.26
CA ASP A 118 -10.65 7.18 -3.59
C ASP A 118 -9.55 8.25 -3.57
N LYS A 119 -9.34 8.94 -2.45
CA LYS A 119 -8.37 10.04 -2.34
C LYS A 119 -7.02 9.62 -1.76
N GLN A 120 -6.98 8.54 -0.99
CA GLN A 120 -5.77 8.09 -0.32
C GLN A 120 -5.36 6.72 -0.80
N ILE A 121 -4.05 6.48 -0.88
CA ILE A 121 -3.49 5.15 -1.10
C ILE A 121 -2.90 4.64 0.22
N ASN A 122 -3.16 3.38 0.53
CA ASN A 122 -2.53 2.71 1.66
C ASN A 122 -1.20 2.08 1.24
N LEU A 123 -0.09 2.75 1.54
CA LEU A 123 1.25 2.23 1.26
C LEU A 123 1.57 0.97 2.08
N GLY A 124 0.94 0.79 3.24
CA GLY A 124 1.08 -0.41 4.06
C GLY A 124 0.59 -1.65 3.32
N TYR A 125 -0.57 -1.56 2.65
CA TYR A 125 -1.09 -2.64 1.81
C TYR A 125 -0.09 -3.03 0.71
N LEU A 126 0.49 -2.04 0.02
CA LEU A 126 1.51 -2.28 -0.99
C LEU A 126 2.74 -2.98 -0.38
N CYS A 127 3.23 -2.53 0.79
CA CYS A 127 4.32 -3.20 1.49
C CYS A 127 4.00 -4.66 1.85
N ASP A 128 2.79 -4.92 2.36
CA ASP A 128 2.36 -6.27 2.73
C ASP A 128 2.24 -7.17 1.48
N SER A 129 1.72 -6.62 0.38
CA SER A 129 1.57 -7.36 -0.89
C SER A 129 2.89 -7.88 -1.45
N LEU A 130 4.00 -7.14 -1.29
CA LEU A 130 5.33 -7.53 -1.75
C LEU A 130 5.95 -8.66 -0.92
N ASN A 131 5.35 -9.01 0.22
CA ASN A 131 5.83 -10.05 1.13
C ASN A 131 5.00 -11.34 1.06
N TYR A 132 4.15 -11.50 0.03
CA TYR A 132 3.40 -12.74 -0.17
C TYR A 132 4.37 -13.92 -0.40
N ASN A 133 4.11 -15.06 0.25
CA ASN A 133 4.95 -16.25 0.15
C ASN A 133 5.13 -16.74 -1.30
N ASN A 134 4.06 -16.63 -2.11
CA ASN A 134 4.05 -16.99 -3.52
C ASN A 134 3.87 -15.73 -4.38
N LEU A 135 4.71 -14.72 -4.19
CA LEU A 135 4.65 -13.51 -4.99
C LEU A 135 4.76 -13.82 -6.48
N SER A 136 3.83 -13.28 -7.27
CA SER A 136 3.76 -13.45 -8.72
C SER A 136 4.55 -12.39 -9.50
N TYR A 137 4.93 -11.28 -8.84
CA TYR A 137 5.81 -10.27 -9.40
C TYR A 137 7.22 -10.82 -9.56
N SER A 138 7.95 -10.31 -10.55
CA SER A 138 9.37 -10.60 -10.68
C SER A 138 10.16 -10.00 -9.53
N GLU A 139 11.32 -10.58 -9.20
CA GLU A 139 12.24 -10.01 -8.20
C GLU A 139 12.66 -8.58 -8.59
N THR A 140 12.80 -8.31 -9.89
CA THR A 140 13.18 -6.97 -10.36
C THR A 140 12.08 -5.94 -10.06
N LEU A 141 10.81 -6.25 -10.34
CA LEU A 141 9.72 -5.35 -10.00
C LEU A 141 9.60 -5.19 -8.49
N LYS A 142 9.68 -6.28 -7.72
CA LYS A 142 9.65 -6.25 -6.26
C LYS A 142 10.71 -5.33 -5.68
N ASP A 143 11.94 -5.41 -6.17
CA ASP A 143 13.04 -4.55 -5.73
C ASP A 143 12.75 -3.07 -6.03
N LYS A 144 12.29 -2.76 -7.25
CA LYS A 144 11.97 -1.38 -7.65
C LYS A 144 10.80 -0.81 -6.85
N LEU A 145 9.73 -1.59 -6.65
CA LEU A 145 8.61 -1.19 -5.81
C LEU A 145 9.05 -0.96 -4.36
N SER A 146 9.92 -1.81 -3.83
CA SER A 146 10.45 -1.66 -2.47
C SER A 146 11.25 -0.36 -2.31
N VAL A 147 12.12 -0.03 -3.27
CA VAL A 147 12.87 1.24 -3.29
C VAL A 147 11.93 2.44 -3.36
N PHE A 148 10.91 2.38 -4.23
CA PHE A 148 9.92 3.44 -4.36
C PHE A 148 9.12 3.66 -3.07
N LEU A 149 8.65 2.58 -2.44
CA LEU A 149 7.88 2.63 -1.21
C LEU A 149 8.72 3.18 -0.06
N ASP A 150 9.94 2.69 0.12
CA ASP A 150 10.85 3.17 1.17
C ASP A 150 11.14 4.67 1.03
N PHE A 151 11.43 5.14 -0.18
CA PHE A 151 11.63 6.56 -0.45
C PHE A 151 10.38 7.39 -0.12
N THR A 152 9.21 6.93 -0.58
CA THR A 152 7.94 7.65 -0.41
C THR A 152 7.56 7.75 1.07
N ILE A 153 7.68 6.64 1.82
CA ILE A 153 7.38 6.57 3.25
C ILE A 153 8.36 7.45 4.05
N LYS A 154 9.67 7.33 3.81
CA LYS A 154 10.69 8.16 4.50
C LYS A 154 10.46 9.65 4.28
N ARG A 155 10.09 10.04 3.06
CA ARG A 155 9.76 11.42 2.73
C ARG A 155 8.51 11.89 3.50
N SER A 156 7.48 11.06 3.57
CA SER A 156 6.24 11.37 4.30
C SER A 156 6.48 11.53 5.80
N ILE A 157 7.22 10.60 6.42
CA ILE A 157 7.64 10.67 7.83
C ILE A 157 8.35 11.99 8.12
N LYS A 158 9.30 12.41 7.26
CA LYS A 158 10.02 13.68 7.42
C LYS A 158 9.11 14.90 7.35
N ASN A 159 8.01 14.84 6.60
CA ASN A 159 7.05 15.94 6.49
C ASN A 159 6.08 15.99 7.67
N ASN A 160 5.72 14.84 8.26
CA ASN A 160 4.74 14.74 9.35
C ASN A 160 5.32 14.93 10.77
N ILE A 161 6.65 14.89 10.93
CA ILE A 161 7.34 15.08 12.22
C ILE A 161 7.85 16.53 12.41
N LYS A 162 7.51 17.45 11.50
CA LYS A 162 7.69 18.89 11.74
C LYS A 162 6.64 19.42 12.72
#